data_AF-Q6IGY0-F1
#
_entry.id   AF-Q6IGY0-F1
#
_cell.length_a   1.000
_cell.length_b   1.000
_cell.length_c   1.000
_cell.angle_alpha   90.00
_cell.angle_beta   90.00
_cell.angle_gamma   90.00
#
_symmetry.space_group_name_H-M   'P 1'
#
loop_
_entity.id
_entity.type
_entity.pdbx_description
1 polymer ?
#
loop_
_entity_poly.entity_id
_entity_poly.type
_entity_poly.pdbx_seq_one_letter_code
_entity_poly.pdbx_strand_id
1 'polypeptide(L)'
;MKKSGDFLSLLNNRDLLKTPSGNSIVNFLVKPMSVEMNTADNLITGARRQRMMELFQEDRAWEAAELSRFGLSCIKAPDCYPCCTPFECSKAKF
;
A
#
# COMPACT_ATOMS: atom_id res chain seq x y z
N MET A 1 -13.95 -18.23 -33.96
CA MET A 1 -13.03 -17.31 -33.26
C MET A 1 -12.66 -17.92 -31.91
N LYS A 2 -11.51 -18.60 -31.79
CA LYS A 2 -10.97 -18.93 -30.47
C LYS A 2 -10.52 -17.60 -29.87
N LYS A 3 -11.18 -17.12 -28.81
CA LYS A 3 -10.55 -16.12 -27.94
C LYS A 3 -9.29 -16.80 -27.44
N SER A 4 -8.15 -16.44 -28.01
CA SER A 4 -6.86 -16.75 -27.41
C SER A 4 -6.98 -16.26 -25.97
N GLY A 5 -7.08 -17.17 -25.01
CA GLY A 5 -7.05 -16.80 -23.62
C GLY A 5 -5.75 -16.05 -23.43
N ASP A 6 -5.86 -14.74 -23.21
CA ASP A 6 -4.69 -13.93 -22.95
C ASP A 6 -3.95 -14.56 -21.78
N PHE A 7 -2.64 -14.70 -21.86
CA PHE A 7 -1.86 -15.37 -20.83
C PHE A 7 -2.08 -14.70 -19.46
N LEU A 8 -2.27 -13.38 -19.45
CA LEU A 8 -2.65 -12.62 -18.26
C LEU A 8 -4.00 -13.05 -17.67
N SER A 9 -4.96 -13.45 -18.51
CA SER A 9 -6.24 -13.97 -18.03
C SER A 9 -6.11 -15.33 -17.32
N LEU A 10 -5.13 -16.15 -17.71
CA LEU A 10 -4.82 -17.40 -17.01
C LEU A 10 -4.17 -17.13 -15.65
N LEU A 11 -3.25 -16.15 -15.58
CA LEU A 11 -2.62 -15.72 -14.34
C LEU A 11 -3.60 -15.11 -13.34
N ASN A 12 -4.69 -14.51 -13.82
CA ASN A 12 -5.74 -13.93 -12.97
C ASN A 12 -6.85 -14.94 -12.62
N ASN A 13 -6.83 -16.16 -13.19
CA ASN A 13 -7.85 -17.17 -12.91
C ASN A 13 -7.51 -17.95 -11.63
N ARG A 14 -8.11 -17.52 -10.52
CA ARG A 14 -7.88 -18.07 -9.19
C ARG A 14 -8.14 -19.59 -9.09
N ASP A 15 -9.16 -20.08 -9.78
CA ASP A 15 -9.52 -21.51 -9.72
C ASP A 15 -8.49 -22.37 -10.43
N LEU A 16 -8.01 -21.91 -11.58
CA LEU A 16 -6.95 -22.57 -12.36
C LEU A 16 -5.61 -22.63 -11.59
N LEU A 17 -5.33 -21.62 -10.77
CA LEU A 17 -4.12 -21.57 -9.95
C LEU A 17 -4.18 -22.48 -8.72
N LYS A 18 -5.36 -22.67 -8.14
CA LYS A 18 -5.55 -23.48 -6.93
C LYS A 18 -5.76 -24.97 -7.22
N THR A 19 -6.42 -25.28 -8.33
CA THR A 19 -6.74 -26.67 -8.70
C THR A 19 -5.57 -27.32 -9.44
N PRO A 20 -5.27 -28.60 -9.21
CA PRO A 20 -4.43 -29.38 -10.09
C PRO A 20 -5.00 -29.35 -11.52
N SER A 21 -4.20 -28.93 -12.49
CA SER A 21 -4.62 -28.91 -13.89
C SER A 21 -4.00 -30.10 -14.61
N GLY A 22 -4.72 -30.71 -15.56
CA GLY A 22 -4.11 -31.67 -16.49
C GLY A 22 -3.19 -31.02 -17.53
N ASN A 23 -3.16 -29.68 -17.60
CA ASN A 23 -2.38 -28.94 -18.58
C ASN A 23 -0.98 -28.62 -18.06
N SER A 24 0.05 -29.11 -18.76
CA SER A 24 1.47 -28.87 -18.44
C SER A 24 1.83 -27.38 -18.42
N ILE A 25 1.27 -26.58 -19.33
CA ILE A 25 1.52 -25.12 -19.38
C ILE A 25 1.02 -24.46 -18.09
N VAL A 26 -0.13 -24.88 -17.58
CA VAL A 26 -0.67 -24.32 -16.33
C VAL A 26 0.24 -24.67 -15.16
N ASN A 27 0.68 -25.92 -15.07
CA ASN A 27 1.47 -26.38 -13.92
C ASN A 27 2.91 -25.89 -13.94
N PHE A 28 3.54 -25.81 -15.11
CA PHE A 28 4.98 -25.47 -15.22
C PHE A 28 5.25 -24.00 -15.55
N LEU A 29 4.25 -23.25 -16.03
CA LEU A 29 4.43 -21.85 -16.39
C LEU A 29 3.47 -20.93 -15.63
N VAL A 30 2.16 -21.12 -15.78
CA VAL A 30 1.16 -20.17 -15.23
C VAL A 30 1.22 -20.12 -13.70
N LYS A 31 1.26 -21.27 -13.03
CA LYS A 31 1.30 -21.33 -11.55
C LYS A 31 2.58 -20.73 -10.97
N PRO A 32 3.80 -21.13 -11.39
CA PRO A 32 5.03 -20.50 -10.93
C PRO A 32 5.03 -18.98 -11.19
N MET A 33 4.65 -18.55 -12.39
CA MET A 33 4.59 -17.12 -12.71
C MET A 33 3.60 -16.35 -11.83
N SER A 34 2.45 -16.94 -11.48
CA SER A 34 1.52 -16.31 -10.55
C SER A 34 2.15 -16.10 -9.17
N VAL A 35 2.94 -17.06 -8.68
CA VAL A 35 3.68 -16.93 -7.42
C VAL A 35 4.70 -15.81 -7.50
N GLU A 36 5.49 -15.75 -8.57
CA GLU A 36 6.47 -14.69 -8.80
C GLU A 36 5.81 -13.30 -8.86
N MET A 37 4.69 -13.18 -9.58
CA MET A 37 3.93 -11.92 -9.67
C MET A 37 3.36 -11.47 -8.33
N ASN A 38 2.78 -12.40 -7.55
CA ASN A 38 2.29 -12.09 -6.20
C ASN A 38 3.42 -11.65 -5.28
N THR A 39 4.59 -12.27 -5.41
CA THR A 39 5.78 -11.91 -4.62
C THR A 39 6.28 -10.52 -5.01
N ALA A 40 6.35 -10.22 -6.31
CA ALA A 40 6.71 -8.89 -6.82
C ALA A 40 5.73 -7.81 -6.35
N ASP A 41 4.42 -8.06 -6.40
CA ASP A 41 3.41 -7.10 -5.94
C ASP A 41 3.52 -6.80 -4.43
N ASN A 42 3.77 -7.84 -3.62
CA ASN A 42 4.00 -7.67 -2.19
C ASN A 42 5.26 -6.84 -1.90
N LEU A 43 6.35 -7.07 -2.65
CA LEU A 43 7.58 -6.29 -2.53
C LEU A 43 7.37 -4.83 -2.94
N ILE A 44 6.68 -4.58 -4.05
CA ILE A 44 6.36 -3.22 -4.53
C ILE A 44 5.48 -2.50 -3.51
N THR A 45 4.43 -3.17 -3.01
CA THR A 45 3.52 -2.60 -2.02
C THR A 45 4.25 -2.31 -0.71
N GLY A 46 5.11 -3.22 -0.25
CA GLY A 46 5.96 -3.03 0.92
C GLY A 46 6.89 -1.81 0.76
N ALA A 47 7.62 -1.73 -0.36
CA ALA A 47 8.52 -0.61 -0.65
C ALA A 47 7.77 0.74 -0.74
N ARG A 48 6.59 0.76 -1.37
CA ARG A 48 5.74 1.96 -1.43
C ARG A 48 5.28 2.41 -0.04
N ARG A 49 4.84 1.48 0.81
CA ARG A 49 4.45 1.78 2.19
C ARG A 49 5.60 2.36 2.99
N GLN A 50 6.79 1.76 2.87
CA GLN A 50 7.99 2.27 3.52
C GLN A 50 8.31 3.69 3.04
N ARG A 51 8.30 3.91 1.72
CA ARG A 51 8.56 5.25 1.16
C ARG A 51 7.53 6.28 1.60
N MET A 52 6.26 5.92 1.69
CA MET A 52 5.24 6.82 2.23
C MET A 52 5.51 7.14 3.70
N MET A 53 5.90 6.16 4.52
CA MET A 53 6.25 6.41 5.92
C MET A 53 7.45 7.35 6.06
N GLU A 54 8.49 7.19 5.23
CA GLU A 54 9.64 8.10 5.17
C GLU A 54 9.19 9.52 4.83
N LEU A 55 8.40 9.69 3.77
CA LEU A 55 7.85 11.00 3.37
C LEU A 55 7.00 11.63 4.48
N PHE A 56 6.16 10.85 5.16
CA PHE A 56 5.38 11.34 6.31
C PHE A 56 6.23 11.70 7.53
N GLN A 57 7.43 11.14 7.68
CA GLN A 57 8.36 11.53 8.73
C GLN A 57 9.06 12.83 8.37
N GLU A 58 9.49 12.97 7.12
CA GLU A 58 10.07 14.21 6.59
C GLU A 58 9.08 15.38 6.70
N ASP A 59 7.83 15.17 6.27
CA ASP A 59 6.77 16.17 6.33
C ASP A 59 6.46 16.60 7.79
N ARG A 60 6.39 15.64 8.71
CA ARG A 60 6.22 15.94 10.15
C ARG A 60 7.41 16.69 10.75
N ALA A 61 8.63 16.38 10.32
CA ALA A 61 9.82 17.11 10.77
C ALA A 61 9.80 18.55 10.26
N TRP A 62 9.40 18.75 9.01
CA TRP A 62 9.21 20.07 8.41
C TRP A 62 8.13 20.86 9.14
N GLU A 63 6.95 20.28 9.36
CA GLU A 63 5.84 20.92 10.08
C GLU A 63 6.25 21.32 11.51
N ALA A 64 6.94 20.43 12.23
CA ALA A 64 7.43 20.73 13.58
C ALA A 64 8.45 21.89 13.58
N ALA A 65 9.33 21.94 12.59
CA ALA A 65 10.29 23.04 12.44
C ALA A 65 9.58 24.37 12.14
N GLU A 66 8.58 24.36 11.26
CA GLU A 66 7.81 25.55 10.91
C GLU A 66 6.98 26.05 12.09
N LEU A 67 6.31 25.16 12.84
CA LEU A 67 5.61 25.52 14.08
C LEU A 67 6.55 26.08 15.14
N SER A 68 7.74 25.47 15.32
CA SER A 68 8.74 25.97 16.26
C SER A 68 9.18 27.39 15.91
N ARG A 69 9.21 27.74 14.62
CA ARG A 69 9.54 29.09 14.16
C ARG A 69 8.50 30.13 14.62
N PHE A 70 7.26 29.70 14.82
CA PHE A 70 6.17 30.51 15.37
C PHE A 70 6.01 30.38 16.90
N GLY A 71 6.91 29.63 17.58
CA GLY A 71 6.75 29.33 19.02
C GLY A 71 5.57 28.40 19.33
N LEU A 72 5.08 27.68 18.31
CA LEU A 72 3.99 26.72 18.42
C LEU A 72 4.56 25.28 18.47
N SER A 73 3.75 24.35 18.96
CA SER A 73 4.05 22.92 18.89
C SER A 73 2.78 22.13 18.59
N CYS A 74 2.92 21.01 17.87
CA CYS A 74 1.81 20.09 17.63
C CYS A 74 1.37 19.44 18.94
N ILE A 75 0.08 19.57 19.27
CA ILE A 75 -0.52 18.81 20.36
C ILE A 75 -0.76 17.40 19.85
N LYS A 76 0.05 16.44 20.32
CA LYS A 76 -0.21 15.01 20.12
C LYS A 76 -1.41 14.62 20.98
N ALA A 77 -2.63 14.82 20.48
CA ALA A 77 -3.78 14.15 21.05
C ALA A 77 -3.76 12.67 20.61
N PRO A 78 -3.98 11.70 21.52
CA PRO A 78 -3.98 10.29 21.17
C PRO A 78 -5.05 9.93 20.12
N ASP A 79 -6.10 10.75 20.04
CA ASP A 79 -7.31 10.45 19.27
C ASP A 79 -7.54 11.43 18.11
N CYS A 80 -6.61 12.37 17.89
CA CYS A 80 -6.79 13.42 16.89
C CYS A 80 -5.68 13.33 15.84
N TYR A 81 -6.06 13.47 14.56
CA TYR A 81 -5.11 13.84 13.52
C TYR A 81 -4.35 15.08 14.02
N PRO A 82 -3.01 15.16 13.89
CA PRO A 82 -2.26 16.34 14.32
C PRO A 82 -2.77 17.54 13.52
N CYS A 83 -3.77 18.21 14.07
CA CYS A 83 -4.33 19.42 13.55
C CYS A 83 -3.56 20.53 14.26
N CYS A 84 -2.89 21.34 13.45
CA CYS A 84 -2.13 22.48 13.88
C CYS A 84 -3.09 23.47 14.56
N THR A 85 -3.22 23.36 15.89
CA THR A 85 -3.65 24.36 16.88
C THR A 85 -4.70 23.82 17.86
N PRO A 86 -4.71 24.31 19.12
CA PRO A 86 -5.76 24.00 20.09
C PRO A 86 -7.18 24.25 19.55
N PHE A 87 -7.34 25.23 18.65
CA PHE A 87 -8.63 25.58 18.05
C PHE A 87 -9.20 24.44 17.20
N GLU A 88 -8.38 23.80 16.36
CA GLU A 88 -8.85 22.68 15.54
C GLU A 88 -9.14 21.44 16.39
N CYS A 89 -8.31 21.13 17.39
CA CYS A 89 -8.60 20.07 18.36
C CYS A 89 -9.94 20.29 19.10
N SER A 90 -10.29 21.53 19.43
CA SER A 90 -11.55 21.84 20.11
C SER A 90 -12.79 21.49 19.28
N LYS A 91 -12.67 21.48 17.95
CA LYS A 91 -13.75 21.11 17.02
C LYS A 91 -13.93 19.60 16.86
N ALA A 92 -12.93 18.80 17.23
CA ALA A 92 -12.98 17.34 17.09
C ALA A 92 -13.75 16.63 18.23
N LYS A 93 -14.15 17.36 19.28
CA LYS A 93 -15.04 16.82 20.31
C LYS A 93 -16.46 16.61 19.72
N PHE A 94 -16.74 15.38 19.31
CA PHE A 94 -18.09 14.84 19.16
C PHE A 94 -18.41 13.96 20.35
#